data_AF-A0A547PLK0-F1
#
_entry.id   AF-A0A547PLK0-F1
#
_cell.length_a   1.000
_cell.length_b   1.000
_cell.length_c   1.000
_cell.angle_alpha   90.00
_cell.angle_beta   90.00
_cell.angle_gamma   90.00
#
_symmetry.space_group_name_H-M   'P 1'
#
loop_
_entity.id
_entity.type
_entity.pdbx_description
1 polymer ?
#
loop_
_entity_poly.entity_id
_entity_poly.type
_entity_poly.pdbx_seq_one_letter_code
_entity_poly.pdbx_strand_id
1 'polypeptide(L)' 'MRNVDDDLARHEGVKADLRRRGLSFSAVARQLGVNGTTVSLVSRGRNRSRRIERALAIVLETTPEHLFPERYP' A
#
# COMPACT_ATOMS: atom_id res chain seq x y z
N MET A 1 -14.08 16.94 3.85
CA MET A 1 -13.04 17.32 2.87
C MET A 1 -11.99 16.20 2.87
N ARG A 2 -11.73 15.52 1.75
CA ARG A 2 -10.69 14.48 1.67
C ARG A 2 -9.42 15.15 1.12
N ASN A 3 -8.33 15.14 1.88
CA ASN A 3 -7.04 15.70 1.46
C ASN A 3 -6.39 14.79 0.42
N VAL A 4 -6.26 15.28 -0.81
CA VAL A 4 -5.53 14.61 -1.89
C VAL A 4 -4.04 14.44 -1.53
N ASP A 5 -3.54 15.36 -0.70
CA ASP A 5 -2.14 15.43 -0.28
C ASP A 5 -1.72 14.24 0.62
N ASP A 6 -2.59 13.83 1.55
CA ASP A 6 -2.33 12.69 2.47
C ASP A 6 -2.23 11.36 1.70
N ASP A 7 -3.06 11.20 0.65
CA ASP A 7 -3.05 10.01 -0.19
C ASP A 7 -1.78 9.90 -1.03
N LEU A 8 -1.24 11.03 -1.48
CA LEU A 8 -0.03 11.08 -2.28
C LEU A 8 1.21 10.84 -1.40
N ALA A 9 1.27 11.47 -0.23
CA ALA A 9 2.36 11.29 0.73
C ALA A 9 2.51 9.82 1.16
N ARG A 10 1.40 9.18 1.55
CA ARG A 10 1.39 7.75 1.88
C ARG A 10 1.82 6.89 0.69
N HIS A 11 1.29 7.17 -0.50
CA HIS A 11 1.62 6.41 -1.70
C HIS A 11 3.11 6.48 -2.04
N GLU A 12 3.71 7.66 -1.98
CA GLU A 12 5.14 7.83 -2.22
C GLU A 12 5.99 7.22 -1.10
N GLY A 13 5.53 7.26 0.16
CA GLY A 13 6.18 6.57 1.29
C GLY A 13 6.27 5.05 1.07
N VAL A 14 5.13 4.40 0.83
CA VAL A 14 5.04 2.96 0.55
C VAL A 14 5.91 2.59 -0.66
N LYS A 15 5.89 3.41 -1.72
CA LYS A 15 6.68 3.20 -2.92
C LYS A 15 8.19 3.35 -2.67
N ALA A 16 8.60 4.31 -1.85
CA ALA A 16 9.99 4.48 -1.45
C ALA A 16 10.48 3.30 -0.59
N ASP A 17 9.66 2.82 0.34
CA ASP A 17 9.98 1.64 1.16
C ASP A 17 10.13 0.38 0.30
N LEU A 18 9.20 0.16 -0.64
CA LEU A 18 9.30 -0.96 -1.59
C LEU A 18 10.60 -0.88 -2.40
N ARG A 19 10.96 0.31 -2.90
CA ARG A 19 12.20 0.51 -3.65
C ARG A 19 13.44 0.24 -2.81
N ARG A 20 13.47 0.67 -1.55
CA ARG A 20 14.57 0.35 -0.62
C ARG A 20 14.75 -1.16 -0.43
N ARG A 21 13.69 -1.93 -0.57
CA ARG A 21 13.67 -3.40 -0.49
C ARG A 21 13.86 -4.10 -1.85
N GLY A 22 14.14 -3.36 -2.92
CA GLY A 22 14.29 -3.91 -4.27
C GLY A 22 12.99 -4.39 -4.92
N LEU A 23 11.83 -3.94 -4.40
CA LEU A 23 10.50 -4.35 -4.84
C LEU A 23 9.75 -3.20 -5.52
N SER A 24 8.65 -3.55 -6.18
CA SER A 24 7.73 -2.59 -6.83
C SER A 24 6.28 -3.00 -6.62
N PHE A 25 5.34 -2.08 -6.81
CA PHE A 25 3.91 -2.40 -6.78
C PHE A 25 3.54 -3.50 -7.77
N SER A 26 4.13 -3.49 -8.97
CA SER A 26 3.91 -4.52 -9.98
C SER A 26 4.42 -5.89 -9.52
N ALA A 27 5.56 -5.94 -8.82
CA ALA A 27 6.08 -7.18 -8.25
C ALA A 27 5.13 -7.74 -7.16
N VAL A 28 4.66 -6.89 -6.26
CA VAL A 28 3.68 -7.26 -5.22
C VAL A 28 2.36 -7.71 -5.86
N ALA A 29 1.87 -6.99 -6.87
CA ALA A 29 0.66 -7.35 -7.60
C ALA A 29 0.78 -8.74 -8.26
N ARG A 30 1.94 -9.02 -8.87
CA ARG A 30 2.23 -10.33 -9.48
C ARG A 30 2.26 -11.46 -8.45
N GLN A 31 2.86 -11.24 -7.28
CA GLN A 31 2.85 -12.22 -6.18
C GLN A 31 1.43 -12.51 -5.68
N LEU A 32 0.56 -11.50 -5.68
CA LEU A 32 -0.82 -11.64 -5.22
C LEU A 32 -1.80 -12.12 -6.30
N GLY A 33 -1.38 -12.17 -7.56
CA GLY A 33 -2.26 -12.49 -8.69
C GLY A 33 -3.32 -11.41 -8.95
N VAL A 34 -3.02 -10.13 -8.65
CA VAL A 34 -3.96 -9.01 -8.80
C VAL A 34 -3.42 -7.96 -9.78
N ASN A 35 -4.28 -7.04 -10.20
CA ASN A 35 -3.87 -5.91 -11.04
C ASN A 35 -3.06 -4.87 -10.22
N GLY A 36 -1.96 -4.37 -10.80
CA GLY A 36 -1.13 -3.32 -10.20
C GLY A 36 -1.88 -2.03 -9.88
N THR A 37 -2.89 -1.68 -10.68
CA THR A 37 -3.77 -0.53 -10.41
C THR A 37 -4.52 -0.72 -9.09
N THR A 38 -4.98 -1.94 -8.79
CA THR A 38 -5.65 -2.24 -7.51
C THR A 38 -4.71 -2.02 -6.33
N VAL A 39 -3.44 -2.44 -6.45
CA VAL A 39 -2.43 -2.22 -5.40
C VAL A 39 -2.16 -0.73 -5.19
N SER A 40 -2.06 0.05 -6.28
CA SER A 40 -1.89 1.51 -6.21
C SER A 40 -3.07 2.21 -5.53
N LEU A 41 -4.31 1.81 -5.87
CA LEU A 41 -5.51 2.35 -5.22
C LEU A 41 -5.58 2.02 -3.72
N VAL A 42 -5.17 0.82 -3.32
CA VAL A 42 -5.10 0.43 -1.90
C VAL A 42 -4.01 1.21 -1.18
N SER A 43 -2.80 1.32 -1.74
CA SER A 43 -1.70 2.12 -1.19
C SER A 43 -2.10 3.59 -0.99
N ARG A 44 -2.89 4.16 -1.91
CA ARG A 44 -3.47 5.50 -1.79
C ARG A 44 -4.64 5.60 -0.83
N GLY A 45 -5.07 4.53 -0.16
CA GLY A 45 -6.25 4.55 0.70
C GLY A 45 -7.55 4.82 -0.06
N ARG A 46 -7.58 4.61 -1.38
CA ARG A 46 -8.75 4.80 -2.26
C ARG A 46 -9.60 3.54 -2.40
N ASN A 47 -9.05 2.37 -2.07
CA ASN A 47 -9.77 1.10 -2.04
C ASN A 47 -9.39 0.32 -0.77
N ARG A 48 -10.27 -0.53 -0.25
CA ARG A 48 -10.02 -1.41 0.91
C ARG A 48 -9.92 -2.85 0.46
N SER A 49 -8.75 -3.43 0.70
CA SER A 49 -8.52 -4.85 0.50
C SER A 49 -7.56 -5.33 1.59
N ARG A 50 -8.11 -5.99 2.62
CA ARG A 50 -7.30 -6.50 3.73
C ARG A 50 -6.19 -7.45 3.25
N ARG A 51 -6.42 -8.18 2.16
CA ARG A 51 -5.40 -9.05 1.53
C ARG A 51 -4.22 -8.25 0.99
N ILE A 52 -4.48 -7.15 0.26
CA ILE A 52 -3.43 -6.29 -0.30
C ILE A 52 -2.75 -5.48 0.80
N GLU A 53 -3.52 -4.94 1.76
CA GLU A 53 -2.99 -4.19 2.91
C GLU A 53 -2.02 -5.06 3.72
N ARG A 54 -2.40 -6.31 4.04
CA ARG A 54 -1.52 -7.28 4.71
C ARG A 54 -0.30 -7.64 3.89
N ALA A 55 -0.45 -7.85 2.58
CA ALA A 55 0.68 -8.18 1.73
C ALA A 55 1.71 -7.04 1.67
N LEU A 56 1.25 -5.80 1.53
CA LEU A 56 2.11 -4.62 1.61
C LEU A 56 2.78 -4.54 2.98
N ALA A 57 2.04 -4.74 4.07
CA ALA A 57 2.59 -4.73 5.43
C ALA A 57 3.67 -5.79 5.63
N ILE A 58 3.44 -7.04 5.20
CA ILE A 58 4.41 -8.14 5.27
C ILE A 58 5.67 -7.78 4.49
N VAL A 59 5.53 -7.32 3.25
CA VAL A 59 6.66 -6.95 2.40
C VAL A 59 7.46 -5.79 3.01
N LEU A 60 6.77 -4.87 3.67
CA LEU A 60 7.35 -3.71 4.34
C LEU A 60 7.79 -3.99 5.77
N GLU A 61 7.67 -5.24 6.25
CA GLU A 61 7.95 -5.67 7.63
C GLU A 61 7.32 -4.75 8.68
N THR A 62 6.06 -4.42 8.46
CA THR A 62 5.25 -3.58 9.34
C THR A 62 3.85 -4.18 9.46
N THR A 63 2.90 -3.42 9.99
CA THR A 63 1.50 -3.86 10.12
C THR A 63 0.55 -3.01 9.27
N PRO A 64 -0.62 -3.56 8.85
CA PRO A 64 -1.63 -2.78 8.14
C PRO A 64 -2.09 -1.54 8.90
N GLU A 65 -2.13 -1.61 10.24
CA GLU A 65 -2.49 -0.51 11.13
C GLU A 65 -1.48 0.64 11.02
N HIS A 66 -0.19 0.31 10.88
CA HIS A 66 0.86 1.32 10.73
C HIS A 66 0.83 1.97 9.33
N LEU A 67 0.53 1.20 8.28
CA LEU A 67 0.42 1.72 6.91
C LEU A 67 -0.88 2.49 6.66
N PHE A 68 -1.96 2.11 7.35
CA PHE A 68 -3.31 2.63 7.15
C PHE A 68 -4.00 2.92 8.50
N PRO A 69 -3.45 3.82 9.33
CA PRO A 69 -3.97 4.08 10.68
C PRO A 69 -5.42 4.57 10.66
N GLU A 70 -5.86 5.21 9.59
CA GLU A 70 -7.23 5.67 9.42
C GLU A 70 -8.27 4.54 9.24
N ARG A 71 -7.81 3.28 9.07
CA ARG A 71 -8.67 2.13 8.73
C ARG A 71 -8.76 1.07 9.82
N TYR A 72 -7.92 1.17 10.82
CA TYR A 72 -7.81 0.22 11.92
C TYR A 72 -7.89 0.99 13.25
N PRO A 73 -9.09 1.12 13.82
CA PRO A 73 -9.28 1.69 15.16
C PRO A 73 -8.86 0.70 16.25
#